data_AF-A0A1M6JAB4-F1
#
_entry.id   AF-A0A1M6JAB4-F1
#
_cell.length_a   1.000
_cell.length_b   1.000
_cell.length_c   1.000
_cell.angle_alpha   90.00
_cell.angle_beta   90.00
_cell.angle_gamma   90.00
#
_symmetry.space_group_name_H-M   'P 1'
#
loop_
_entity.id
_entity.type
_entity.pdbx_description
1 polymer ?
#
loop_
_entity_poly.entity_id
_entity_poly.type
_entity_poly.pdbx_seq_one_letter_code
_entity_poly.pdbx_strand_id
1 'polypeptide(L)'
;MEIINEIELEKIIKLEKDYNMNIIDISDEELKKTLVYYDFISNNIEKLVLEEDKISIMYSKYYWYTKYKQRYFEVVGYDAGIEQEGFKLLREIENELEDGVDWGIIQEIEQNEK
;
A
#
# COMPACT_ATOMS: atom_id res chain seq x y z
N MET A 1 1.79 -5.44 15.16
CA MET A 1 2.27 -5.09 13.81
C MET A 1 2.04 -3.62 13.60
N GLU A 2 3.01 -2.93 13.03
CA GLU A 2 2.98 -1.49 12.79
C GLU A 2 2.83 -1.25 11.29
N ILE A 3 1.99 -0.28 10.91
CA ILE A 3 1.93 0.16 9.52
C ILE A 3 3.09 1.11 9.30
N ILE A 4 3.87 0.90 8.23
CA ILE A 4 4.91 1.84 7.81
C ILE A 4 4.20 3.13 7.43
N ASN A 5 4.33 4.14 8.29
CA ASN A 5 3.59 5.38 8.16
C ASN A 5 4.21 6.31 7.10
N GLU A 6 3.52 7.40 6.81
CA GLU A 6 3.93 8.36 5.79
C GLU A 6 5.35 8.88 6.02
N ILE A 7 5.67 9.24 7.27
CA ILE A 7 6.96 9.87 7.62
C ILE A 7 8.10 8.88 7.42
N GLU A 8 7.89 7.60 7.75
CA GLU A 8 8.85 6.52 7.53
C GLU A 8 9.05 6.27 6.03
N LEU A 9 7.97 6.11 5.27
CA LEU A 9 8.06 5.90 3.82
C LEU A 9 8.76 7.05 3.12
N GLU A 10 8.43 8.29 3.45
CA GLU A 10 9.11 9.44 2.86
C GLU A 10 10.61 9.44 3.14
N LYS A 11 11.04 9.04 4.34
CA LYS A 11 12.46 8.92 4.67
C LYS A 11 13.13 7.83 3.84
N ILE A 12 12.51 6.66 3.76
CA ILE A 12 13.04 5.51 3.00
C ILE A 12 13.14 5.88 1.51
N ILE A 13 12.07 6.43 0.93
CA ILE A 13 12.01 6.84 -0.48
C ILE A 13 13.06 7.93 -0.78
N LYS A 14 13.24 8.92 0.10
CA LYS A 14 14.25 9.98 -0.09
C LYS A 14 15.69 9.44 -0.06
N LEU A 15 15.93 8.34 0.65
CA LEU A 15 17.24 7.68 0.68
C LEU A 15 17.46 6.78 -0.53
N GLU A 16 16.39 6.36 -1.21
CA GLU A 16 16.45 5.55 -2.42
C GLU A 16 16.80 6.40 -3.64
N LYS A 17 18.07 6.39 -4.02
CA LYS A 17 18.59 7.22 -5.13
C LYS A 17 18.02 6.85 -6.51
N ASP A 18 17.50 5.62 -6.65
CA ASP A 18 17.10 5.04 -7.93
C ASP A 18 15.58 4.84 -8.07
N TYR A 19 14.78 5.29 -7.10
CA TYR A 19 13.32 5.18 -7.20
C TYR A 19 12.75 6.19 -8.20
N ASN A 20 12.71 5.78 -9.47
CA ASN A 20 12.01 6.47 -10.54
C ASN A 20 10.62 5.87 -10.71
N MET A 21 9.62 6.49 -10.07
CA MET A 21 8.24 6.25 -10.48
C MET A 21 8.08 6.62 -11.95
N ASN A 22 7.40 5.78 -12.71
CA ASN A 22 6.79 6.21 -13.96
C ASN A 22 5.69 7.21 -13.60
N ILE A 23 6.00 8.50 -13.67
CA ILE A 23 5.07 9.57 -13.33
C ILE A 23 3.92 9.52 -14.34
N ILE A 24 2.81 8.90 -13.93
CA ILE A 24 1.51 9.12 -14.55
C ILE A 24 1.14 10.56 -14.22
N ASP A 25 0.70 11.32 -15.22
CA ASP A 25 0.25 12.71 -15.04
C ASP A 25 -1.06 12.72 -14.23
N ILE A 26 -0.93 12.70 -12.91
CA ILE A 26 -2.02 12.71 -11.93
C ILE A 26 -2.05 14.10 -11.31
N SER A 27 -3.15 14.82 -11.51
CA SER A 27 -3.32 16.18 -10.99
C SER A 27 -3.64 16.23 -9.50
N ASP A 28 -4.25 15.17 -8.95
CA ASP A 28 -4.57 15.09 -7.52
C ASP A 28 -3.33 14.64 -6.75
N GLU A 29 -2.74 15.54 -5.96
CA GLU A 29 -1.48 15.29 -5.24
C GLU A 29 -1.62 14.16 -4.20
N GLU A 30 -2.79 14.02 -3.55
CA GLU A 30 -3.01 12.97 -2.56
C GLU A 30 -3.13 11.59 -3.22
N LEU A 31 -3.84 11.51 -4.35
CA LEU A 31 -3.91 10.31 -5.17
C LEU A 31 -2.51 9.89 -5.65
N LYS A 32 -1.74 10.86 -6.14
CA LYS A 32 -0.37 10.63 -6.59
C LYS A 32 0.47 10.11 -5.44
N LYS A 33 0.42 10.77 -4.28
CA LYS A 33 1.18 10.42 -3.06
C LYS A 33 0.90 8.99 -2.59
N THR A 34 -0.37 8.64 -2.41
CA THR A 34 -0.78 7.30 -1.97
C THR A 34 -0.41 6.22 -2.98
N LEU A 35 -0.48 6.52 -4.28
CA LEU A 35 0.04 5.64 -5.33
C LEU A 35 1.55 5.43 -5.20
N VAL A 36 2.32 6.49 -4.92
CA VAL A 36 3.78 6.39 -4.73
C VAL A 36 4.13 5.40 -3.64
N TYR A 37 3.44 5.49 -2.50
CA TYR A 37 3.71 4.65 -1.34
C TYR A 37 3.35 3.20 -1.60
N TYR A 38 2.19 2.96 -2.20
CA TYR A 38 1.79 1.63 -2.62
C TYR A 38 2.79 1.01 -3.62
N ASP A 39 3.16 1.75 -4.66
CA ASP A 39 4.11 1.29 -5.69
C ASP A 39 5.50 1.05 -5.10
N PHE A 40 5.96 1.93 -4.21
CA PHE A 40 7.25 1.78 -3.55
C PHE A 40 7.31 0.48 -2.75
N ILE A 41 6.33 0.22 -1.88
CA ILE A 41 6.31 -1.01 -1.09
C ILE A 41 6.24 -2.22 -2.02
N SER A 42 5.34 -2.19 -3.01
CA SER A 42 5.11 -3.30 -3.93
C SER A 42 6.38 -3.71 -4.70
N ASN A 43 7.20 -2.74 -5.10
CA ASN A 43 8.42 -2.99 -5.86
C ASN A 43 9.67 -3.22 -4.98
N ASN A 44 9.58 -3.03 -3.66
CA ASN A 44 10.72 -3.15 -2.74
C ASN A 44 10.51 -4.17 -1.61
N ILE A 45 9.54 -5.08 -1.73
CA ILE A 45 9.23 -6.08 -0.69
C ILE A 45 10.49 -6.84 -0.23
N GLU A 46 11.29 -7.38 -1.16
CA GLU A 46 12.50 -8.16 -0.84
C GLU A 46 13.53 -7.36 -0.04
N LYS A 47 13.61 -6.05 -0.26
CA LYS A 47 14.50 -5.17 0.48
C LYS A 47 13.92 -4.82 1.84
N LEU A 48 12.62 -4.50 1.88
CA LEU A 48 11.94 -4.10 3.11
C LEU A 48 11.94 -5.24 4.13
N VAL A 49 11.80 -6.50 3.71
CA VAL A 49 11.83 -7.66 4.64
C VAL A 49 13.18 -7.87 5.34
N LEU A 50 14.24 -7.14 4.92
CA LEU A 50 15.54 -7.15 5.61
C LEU A 50 15.56 -6.25 6.84
N GLU A 51 14.65 -5.27 6.90
CA GLU A 51 14.61 -4.24 7.95
C GLU A 51 13.31 -4.30 8.77
N GLU A 52 12.21 -4.75 8.15
CA GLU A 52 10.87 -4.82 8.73
C GLU A 52 10.30 -6.24 8.64
N ASP A 53 9.37 -6.58 9.54
CA ASP A 53 8.74 -7.89 9.50
C ASP A 53 7.78 -8.01 8.29
N LYS A 54 7.73 -9.21 7.69
CA LYS A 54 6.91 -9.48 6.50
C LYS A 54 5.43 -9.17 6.73
N ILE A 55 4.91 -9.41 7.93
CA ILE A 55 3.51 -9.15 8.27
C ILE A 55 3.23 -7.63 8.16
N SER A 56 4.07 -6.80 8.76
CA SER A 56 3.99 -5.34 8.70
C SER A 56 4.11 -4.82 7.27
N ILE A 57 4.99 -5.39 6.43
CA ILE A 57 5.10 -5.01 5.02
C ILE A 57 3.84 -5.34 4.23
N MET A 58 3.30 -6.54 4.40
CA MET A 58 2.10 -7.00 3.68
C MET A 58 0.87 -6.15 4.05
N TYR A 59 0.67 -5.85 5.33
CA TYR A 59 -0.43 -4.97 5.76
C TYR A 59 -0.18 -3.50 5.41
N SER A 60 1.06 -3.03 5.37
CA SER A 60 1.39 -1.67 4.91
C SER A 60 1.10 -1.52 3.41
N LYS A 61 1.43 -2.53 2.60
CA LYS A 61 1.07 -2.57 1.17
C LYS A 61 -0.44 -2.43 0.99
N TYR A 62 -1.22 -3.23 1.72
CA TYR A 62 -2.68 -3.17 1.67
C TYR A 62 -3.26 -1.84 2.16
N TYR A 63 -2.69 -1.29 3.23
CA TYR A 63 -3.06 0.02 3.77
C TYR A 63 -2.90 1.13 2.74
N TRP A 64 -1.73 1.26 2.13
CA TRP A 64 -1.46 2.31 1.15
C TRP A 64 -2.26 2.14 -0.13
N TYR A 65 -2.46 0.90 -0.57
CA TYR A 65 -3.39 0.60 -1.65
C TYR A 65 -4.83 1.04 -1.31
N THR A 66 -5.30 0.82 -0.08
CA THR A 66 -6.65 1.21 0.34
C THR A 66 -6.83 2.72 0.33
N LYS A 67 -5.82 3.48 0.80
CA LYS A 67 -5.81 4.95 0.69
C LYS A 67 -5.85 5.42 -0.77
N TYR A 68 -5.03 4.81 -1.62
CA TYR A 68 -5.04 5.07 -3.06
C TYR A 68 -6.41 4.78 -3.69
N LYS A 69 -6.99 3.61 -3.44
CA LYS A 69 -8.32 3.19 -3.93
C LYS A 69 -9.40 4.19 -3.52
N GLN A 70 -9.48 4.52 -2.24
CA GLN A 70 -10.47 5.45 -1.71
C GLN A 70 -10.35 6.81 -2.39
N ARG A 71 -9.13 7.37 -2.46
CA ARG A 71 -8.91 8.67 -3.11
C ARG A 71 -9.21 8.63 -4.60
N TYR A 72 -8.86 7.53 -5.29
CA TYR A 72 -9.17 7.36 -6.71
C TYR A 72 -10.68 7.39 -6.95
N PHE A 73 -11.45 6.62 -6.16
CA PHE A 73 -12.91 6.60 -6.30
C PHE A 73 -13.58 7.94 -6.01
N GLU A 74 -13.00 8.74 -5.12
CA GLU A 74 -13.47 10.11 -4.85
C GLU A 74 -13.24 11.05 -6.03
N VAL A 75 -12.07 11.02 -6.67
CA VAL A 75 -11.65 12.06 -7.64
C VAL A 75 -11.85 11.65 -9.10
N VAL A 76 -11.79 10.35 -9.41
CA VAL A 76 -11.95 9.80 -10.77
C VAL A 76 -13.30 9.08 -10.91
N GLY A 77 -13.78 8.46 -9.83
CA GLY A 77 -14.97 7.63 -9.82
C GLY A 77 -14.65 6.13 -9.69
N TYR A 78 -15.70 5.34 -9.49
CA TYR A 78 -15.58 3.90 -9.27
C TYR A 78 -14.94 3.19 -10.47
N ASP A 79 -13.97 2.32 -10.18
CA ASP A 79 -13.31 1.44 -11.14
C ASP A 79 -13.28 0.00 -10.59
N ALA A 80 -13.92 -0.92 -11.31
CA ALA A 80 -14.01 -2.31 -10.90
C ALA A 80 -12.68 -3.07 -10.99
N GLY A 81 -11.76 -2.63 -11.86
CA GLY A 81 -10.41 -3.18 -11.96
C GLY A 81 -9.57 -2.79 -10.76
N ILE A 82 -9.70 -1.55 -10.29
CA ILE A 82 -9.12 -1.13 -9.01
C ILE A 82 -9.73 -1.98 -7.90
N GLU A 83 -11.05 -2.03 -7.72
CA GLU A 83 -11.67 -2.85 -6.64
C GLU A 83 -11.17 -4.31 -6.63
N GLN A 84 -11.03 -4.92 -7.83
CA GLN A 84 -10.49 -6.28 -7.97
C GLN A 84 -9.03 -6.43 -7.51
N GLU A 85 -8.22 -5.39 -7.62
CA GLU A 85 -6.83 -5.40 -7.12
C GLU A 85 -6.79 -5.55 -5.60
N GLY A 86 -7.73 -4.93 -4.86
CA GLY A 86 -7.85 -5.12 -3.42
C GLY A 86 -8.05 -6.59 -3.04
N PHE A 87 -8.92 -7.31 -3.77
CA PHE A 87 -9.10 -8.75 -3.57
C PHE A 87 -7.89 -9.59 -3.98
N LYS A 88 -7.04 -9.13 -4.91
CA LYS A 88 -5.77 -9.80 -5.21
C LYS A 88 -4.78 -9.63 -4.07
N LEU A 89 -4.67 -8.44 -3.50
CA LEU A 89 -3.79 -8.17 -2.37
C LEU A 89 -4.19 -8.99 -1.13
N LEU A 90 -5.49 -9.13 -0.83
CA LEU A 90 -5.95 -10.02 0.26
C LEU A 90 -5.52 -11.48 0.03
N ARG A 91 -5.61 -11.97 -1.22
CA ARG A 91 -5.13 -13.31 -1.56
C ARG A 91 -3.61 -13.43 -1.49
N GLU A 92 -2.88 -12.37 -1.82
CA GLU A 92 -1.44 -12.32 -1.65
C GLU A 92 -1.07 -12.44 -0.17
N ILE A 93 -1.73 -11.69 0.72
CA ILE A 93 -1.55 -11.82 2.18
C ILE A 93 -1.82 -13.26 2.64
N GLU A 94 -2.94 -13.85 2.22
CA GLU A 94 -3.30 -15.24 2.56
C GLU A 94 -2.23 -16.25 2.13
N ASN A 95 -1.60 -16.04 0.96
CA ASN A 95 -0.57 -16.93 0.45
C ASN A 95 0.81 -16.71 1.08
N GLU A 96 1.11 -15.47 1.48
CA GLU A 96 2.43 -15.06 1.95
C GLU A 96 2.60 -15.18 3.47
N LEU A 97 1.51 -15.15 4.25
CA LEU A 97 1.52 -15.25 5.71
C LEU A 97 1.04 -16.62 6.17
N GLU A 98 1.78 -17.26 7.09
CA GLU A 98 1.44 -18.61 7.59
C GLU A 98 0.10 -18.67 8.33
N ASP A 99 -0.25 -17.60 9.05
CA ASP A 99 -1.49 -17.49 9.82
C ASP A 99 -2.69 -17.02 8.96
N GLY A 100 -2.48 -16.77 7.67
CA GLY A 100 -3.48 -16.24 6.76
C GLY A 100 -3.82 -14.76 7.00
N VAL A 101 -4.96 -14.31 6.46
CA VAL A 101 -5.45 -12.94 6.61
C VAL A 101 -6.08 -12.73 7.99
N ASP A 102 -5.57 -11.74 8.72
CA ASP A 102 -6.19 -11.18 9.92
C ASP A 102 -7.26 -10.16 9.51
N TRP A 103 -8.51 -10.62 9.52
CA TRP A 103 -9.67 -9.78 9.16
C TRP A 103 -9.91 -8.60 10.10
N GLY A 104 -9.44 -8.66 11.35
CA GLY A 104 -9.53 -7.53 12.27
C GLY A 104 -8.69 -6.36 11.76
N ILE A 105 -7.45 -6.64 11.34
CA ILE A 105 -6.56 -5.63 10.75
C ILE A 105 -7.13 -5.09 9.44
N ILE A 106 -7.67 -5.95 8.57
CA ILE A 106 -8.29 -5.51 7.31
C ILE A 106 -9.46 -4.57 7.58
N GLN A 107 -10.30 -4.88 8.57
CA GLN A 107 -11.42 -4.02 8.95
C GLN A 107 -10.94 -2.65 9.42
N GLU A 108 -9.95 -2.60 10.32
CA GLU A 108 -9.37 -1.33 10.81
C GLU A 108 -8.84 -0.46 9.65
N ILE A 109 -8.16 -1.08 8.67
CA ILE A 109 -7.64 -0.39 7.49
C ILE A 109 -8.78 0.18 6.64
N GLU A 110 -9.79 -0.62 6.28
CA GLU A 110 -10.90 -0.18 5.43
C GLU A 110 -11.77 0.89 6.10
N GLN A 111 -11.87 0.88 7.44
CA GLN A 111 -12.62 1.87 8.23
C GLN A 111 -11.81 3.13 8.55
N ASN A 112 -10.56 3.23 8.11
CA ASN A 112 -9.64 4.33 8.44
C ASN A 112 -9.41 4.49 9.95
N GLU A 113 -9.43 3.38 10.69
CA GLU A 113 -9.17 3.33 12.14
C GLU A 113 -7.70 2.99 12.47
N LYS A 114 -6.90 2.76 11.43
CA LYS A 114 -5.45 2.56 11.44
C LYS A 114 -4.67 3.81 11.02
#